data_AF-I2GLX6-F1
#
_entry.id   AF-I2GLX6-F1
#
_cell.length_a   1.000
_cell.length_b   1.000
_cell.length_c   1.000
_cell.angle_alpha   90.00
_cell.angle_beta   90.00
_cell.angle_gamma   90.00
#
_symmetry.space_group_name_H-M   'P 1'
#
loop_
_entity.id
_entity.type
_entity.pdbx_description
1 polymer ?
#
loop_
_entity_poly.entity_id
_entity_poly.type
_entity_poly.pdbx_seq_one_letter_code
_entity_poly.pdbx_strand_id
1 'polypeptide(L)'
;MLSLVSYASQEVTIGNLAEELRVQLTPANNQLNEDNKPAEAAALINAIRQRAAYRSTNTAAQNTAAAAALTITPAQATVDFLLDERTRELYGEYVRWQELVRTQTLKTRLERYNPTPGFRDFHVLRLIPQWQIDLTTTGPKFPQNPGY
;
A
#
# COMPACT_ATOMS: atom_id res chain seq x y z
N MET A 1 22.89 24.54 -2.64
CA MET A 1 22.96 23.71 -1.42
C MET A 1 21.59 23.81 -0.75
N LEU A 2 20.68 22.88 -1.03
CA LEU A 2 19.34 22.87 -0.42
C LEU A 2 19.51 22.60 1.08
N SER A 3 18.99 23.49 1.92
CA SER A 3 19.23 23.43 3.37
C SER A 3 18.44 22.29 4.01
N LEU A 4 19.03 21.66 5.03
CA LEU A 4 18.46 20.55 5.80
C LEU A 4 17.06 20.83 6.37
N VAL A 5 16.69 22.10 6.54
CA VAL A 5 15.37 22.54 7.01
C VAL A 5 14.27 22.25 5.98
N SER A 6 14.58 22.28 4.68
CA SER A 6 13.63 21.95 3.60
C SER A 6 13.30 20.45 3.56
N TYR A 7 14.22 19.58 3.98
CA TYR A 7 14.03 18.12 3.98
C TYR A 7 13.11 17.68 5.12
N ALA A 8 13.33 18.21 6.34
CA ALA A 8 12.49 17.87 7.50
C ALA A 8 11.03 18.31 7.33
N SER A 9 10.78 19.43 6.64
CA SER A 9 9.42 19.90 6.34
C SER A 9 8.73 19.06 5.25
N GLN A 10 9.50 18.51 4.29
CA GLN A 10 8.98 17.54 3.32
C GLN A 10 8.64 16.20 3.99
N GLU A 11 9.46 15.68 4.91
CA GLU A 11 9.18 14.40 5.60
C GLU A 11 7.92 14.45 6.48
N VAL A 12 7.68 15.56 7.21
CA VAL A 12 6.45 15.73 8.00
C VAL A 12 5.21 15.86 7.11
N THR A 13 5.34 16.49 5.94
CA THR A 13 4.24 16.62 4.97
C THR A 13 3.95 15.28 4.28
N ILE A 14 4.98 14.50 3.96
CA ILE A 14 4.84 13.14 3.42
C ILE A 14 4.15 12.23 4.44
N GLY A 15 4.54 12.29 5.73
CA GLY A 15 3.88 11.51 6.78
C GLY A 15 2.40 11.82 6.99
N ASN A 16 1.99 13.08 6.83
CA ASN A 16 0.58 13.48 6.96
C ASN A 16 -0.25 13.06 5.72
N LEU A 17 0.32 13.21 4.52
CA LEU A 17 -0.33 12.76 3.28
C LEU A 17 -0.48 11.23 3.27
N ALA A 18 0.56 10.51 3.70
CA ALA A 18 0.57 9.06 3.87
C ALA A 18 -0.58 8.55 4.75
N GLU A 19 -0.80 9.19 5.90
CA GLU A 19 -1.91 8.79 6.78
C GLU A 19 -3.27 9.16 6.20
N GLU A 20 -3.44 10.33 5.58
CA GLU A 20 -4.69 10.68 4.88
C GLU A 20 -5.01 9.68 3.75
N LEU A 21 -3.98 9.21 3.05
CA LEU A 21 -4.09 8.22 1.98
C LEU A 21 -4.41 6.83 2.52
N ARG A 22 -3.78 6.45 3.63
CA ARG A 22 -4.07 5.20 4.32
C ARG A 22 -5.51 5.17 4.81
N VAL A 23 -6.02 6.30 5.30
CA VAL A 23 -7.42 6.49 5.71
C VAL A 23 -8.38 6.34 4.53
N GLN A 24 -8.02 6.69 3.31
CA GLN A 24 -8.89 6.55 2.13
C GLN A 24 -8.83 5.17 1.48
N LEU A 25 -7.65 4.54 1.44
CA LEU A 25 -7.44 3.27 0.74
C LEU A 25 -7.81 2.04 1.59
N THR A 26 -7.88 2.17 2.91
CA THR A 26 -8.30 1.07 3.81
C THR A 26 -9.80 0.79 3.68
N PRO A 27 -10.70 1.80 3.74
CA PRO A 27 -12.12 1.60 3.46
C PRO A 27 -12.38 1.07 2.05
N ALA A 28 -11.66 1.55 1.02
CA ALA A 28 -11.80 1.04 -0.34
C ALA A 28 -11.48 -0.46 -0.45
N ASN A 29 -10.44 -0.92 0.27
CA ASN A 29 -10.11 -2.34 0.32
C ASN A 29 -11.20 -3.18 1.00
N ASN A 30 -11.78 -2.68 2.10
CA ASN A 30 -12.85 -3.38 2.81
C ASN A 30 -14.14 -3.44 1.97
N GLN A 31 -14.49 -2.35 1.28
CA GLN A 31 -15.64 -2.28 0.39
C GLN A 31 -15.57 -3.28 -0.77
N LEU A 32 -14.37 -3.58 -1.27
CA LEU A 32 -14.16 -4.58 -2.32
C LEU A 32 -14.11 -6.01 -1.80
N ASN A 33 -13.58 -6.23 -0.60
CA ASN A 33 -13.36 -7.57 -0.06
C ASN A 33 -14.58 -8.13 0.71
N GLU A 34 -15.32 -7.30 1.42
CA GLU A 34 -16.34 -7.76 2.39
C GLU A 34 -17.74 -7.21 2.07
N ASP A 35 -17.85 -5.95 1.65
CA ASP A 35 -19.16 -5.31 1.43
C ASP A 35 -19.68 -5.40 -0.02
N ASN A 36 -18.84 -5.79 -0.99
CA ASN A 36 -19.13 -5.81 -2.43
C ASN A 36 -19.75 -4.49 -2.95
N LYS A 37 -19.13 -3.36 -2.60
CA LYS A 37 -19.56 -1.99 -2.95
C LYS A 37 -18.61 -1.31 -3.94
N PRO A 38 -18.57 -1.74 -5.21
CA PRO A 38 -17.61 -1.24 -6.19
C PRO A 38 -17.78 0.26 -6.51
N ALA A 39 -18.99 0.80 -6.34
CA ALA A 39 -19.27 2.22 -6.58
C ALA A 39 -18.58 3.12 -5.53
N GLU A 40 -18.66 2.74 -4.26
CA GLU A 40 -18.00 3.48 -3.18
C GLU A 40 -16.47 3.35 -3.27
N ALA A 41 -15.98 2.14 -3.58
CA ALA A 41 -14.56 1.90 -3.77
C ALA A 41 -13.98 2.73 -4.92
N ALA A 42 -14.69 2.79 -6.06
CA ALA A 42 -14.28 3.62 -7.19
C ALA A 42 -14.28 5.11 -6.83
N ALA A 43 -15.23 5.59 -6.03
CA ALA A 43 -15.25 6.99 -5.58
C ALA A 43 -14.00 7.33 -4.76
N LEU A 44 -13.60 6.46 -3.82
CA LEU A 44 -12.40 6.65 -3.01
C LEU A 44 -11.12 6.60 -3.84
N ILE A 45 -11.01 5.65 -4.76
CA ILE A 45 -9.86 5.54 -5.67
C ILE A 45 -9.78 6.76 -6.59
N ASN A 46 -10.91 7.23 -7.11
CA ASN A 46 -10.98 8.42 -7.96
C ASN A 46 -10.56 9.68 -7.20
N ALA A 47 -10.90 9.83 -5.91
CA ALA A 47 -10.46 10.98 -5.12
C ALA A 47 -8.92 11.10 -5.09
N ILE A 48 -8.23 9.98 -4.87
CA ILE A 48 -6.76 9.93 -4.86
C ILE A 48 -6.19 10.25 -6.25
N ARG A 49 -6.78 9.65 -7.29
CA ARG A 49 -6.34 9.87 -8.68
C ARG A 49 -6.57 11.31 -9.16
N GLN A 50 -7.67 11.93 -8.76
CA GLN A 50 -7.96 13.34 -9.05
C GLN A 50 -6.94 14.27 -8.39
N ARG A 51 -6.60 14.00 -7.12
CA ARG A 51 -5.56 14.75 -6.43
C ARG A 51 -4.20 14.54 -7.09
N ALA A 52 -3.85 13.31 -7.45
CA ALA A 52 -2.60 12.99 -8.14
C ALA A 52 -2.51 13.59 -9.56
N ALA A 53 -3.64 13.83 -10.23
CA ALA A 53 -3.69 14.47 -11.54
C ALA A 53 -3.31 15.96 -11.53
N TYR A 54 -3.46 16.62 -10.38
CA TYR A 54 -3.33 18.06 -10.25
C TYR A 54 -1.88 18.52 -10.49
N ARG A 55 -1.71 19.56 -11.30
CA ARG A 55 -0.45 20.29 -11.44
C ARG A 55 -0.70 21.78 -11.31
N SER A 56 0.11 22.46 -10.50
CA SER A 56 0.01 23.91 -10.29
C SER A 56 0.33 24.72 -11.55
N THR A 57 1.07 24.14 -12.51
CA THR A 57 1.42 24.76 -13.80
C THR A 57 0.33 24.65 -14.85
N ASN A 58 -0.70 23.83 -14.63
CA ASN A 58 -1.80 23.64 -15.56
C ASN A 58 -2.90 24.69 -15.34
N THR A 59 -3.61 25.05 -16.41
CA THR A 59 -4.86 25.81 -16.29
C THR A 59 -5.94 24.96 -15.63
N ALA A 60 -7.01 25.61 -15.14
CA ALA A 60 -8.15 24.91 -14.55
C ALA A 60 -8.74 23.86 -15.52
N ALA A 61 -8.93 24.23 -16.79
CA ALA A 61 -9.45 23.32 -17.82
C ALA A 61 -8.54 22.11 -18.05
N GLN A 62 -7.22 22.30 -18.05
CA GLN A 62 -6.25 21.21 -18.17
C GLN A 62 -6.29 20.26 -16.98
N ASN A 63 -6.40 20.79 -15.75
CA ASN A 63 -6.52 19.97 -14.55
C ASN A 63 -7.85 19.19 -14.51
N THR A 64 -8.96 19.80 -14.93
CA THR A 64 -10.24 19.09 -15.08
C THR A 64 -10.14 17.97 -16.11
N ALA A 65 -9.51 18.22 -17.27
CA ALA A 65 -9.32 17.20 -18.29
C ALA A 65 -8.41 16.05 -17.81
N ALA A 66 -7.32 16.37 -17.09
CA ALA A 66 -6.42 15.37 -16.52
C ALA A 66 -7.13 14.49 -15.47
N ALA A 67 -7.93 15.10 -14.58
CA ALA A 67 -8.74 14.39 -13.60
C ALA A 67 -9.76 13.46 -14.27
N ALA A 68 -10.46 13.94 -15.31
CA ALA A 68 -11.40 13.14 -16.09
C ALA A 68 -10.71 11.96 -16.80
N ALA A 69 -9.53 12.19 -17.37
CA ALA A 69 -8.75 11.16 -18.06
C ALA A 69 -8.28 10.02 -17.14
N LEU A 70 -8.08 10.31 -15.85
CA LEU A 70 -7.69 9.29 -14.86
C LEU A 70 -8.88 8.64 -14.17
N THR A 71 -10.11 9.12 -14.35
CA THR A 71 -11.28 8.60 -13.65
C THR A 71 -11.58 7.16 -14.08
N ILE A 72 -11.82 6.28 -13.10
CA ILE A 72 -12.23 4.89 -13.32
C ILE A 72 -13.72 4.71 -13.04
N THR A 73 -14.30 3.70 -13.68
CA THR A 73 -15.66 3.23 -13.41
C THR A 73 -15.69 2.23 -12.25
N PRO A 74 -16.85 2.03 -11.60
CA PRO A 74 -17.03 1.00 -10.57
C PRO A 74 -16.59 -0.41 -11.03
N ALA A 75 -16.82 -0.76 -12.30
CA ALA A 75 -16.44 -2.06 -12.85
C ALA A 75 -14.91 -2.26 -12.92
N GLN A 76 -14.13 -1.17 -12.95
CA GLN A 76 -12.67 -1.22 -12.98
C GLN A 76 -12.05 -1.24 -11.58
N ALA A 77 -12.82 -0.95 -10.52
CA ALA A 77 -12.37 -0.96 -9.14
C ALA A 77 -12.25 -2.39 -8.62
N THR A 78 -11.17 -3.08 -9.01
CA THR A 78 -10.83 -4.42 -8.53
C THR A 78 -9.76 -4.35 -7.43
N VAL A 79 -9.63 -5.42 -6.65
CA VAL A 79 -8.57 -5.52 -5.62
C VAL A 79 -7.18 -5.37 -6.25
N ASP A 80 -6.97 -5.93 -7.44
CA ASP A 80 -5.70 -5.77 -8.14
C ASP A 80 -5.43 -4.33 -8.58
N PHE A 81 -6.46 -3.64 -9.09
CA PHE A 81 -6.37 -2.23 -9.44
C PHE A 81 -6.03 -1.38 -8.21
N LEU A 82 -6.72 -1.62 -7.09
CA LEU A 82 -6.46 -0.94 -5.83
C LEU A 82 -5.02 -1.17 -5.38
N LEU A 83 -4.53 -2.41 -5.37
CA LEU A 83 -3.16 -2.74 -4.96
C LEU A 83 -2.09 -2.10 -5.87
N ASP A 84 -2.39 -1.87 -7.14
CA ASP A 84 -1.51 -1.16 -8.06
C ASP A 84 -1.49 0.35 -7.74
N GLU A 85 -2.65 0.96 -7.53
CA GLU A 85 -2.75 2.38 -7.14
C GLU A 85 -2.06 2.65 -5.81
N ARG A 86 -2.25 1.77 -4.83
CA ARG A 86 -1.55 1.84 -3.54
C ARG A 86 -0.03 1.80 -3.68
N THR A 87 0.48 1.08 -4.67
CA THR A 87 1.93 1.03 -4.95
C THR A 87 2.44 2.35 -5.51
N ARG A 88 1.67 2.98 -6.40
CA ARG A 88 2.05 4.27 -7.01
C ARG A 88 2.06 5.38 -5.96
N GLU A 89 1.09 5.31 -5.07
CA GLU A 89 0.82 6.35 -4.10
C GLU A 89 1.75 6.26 -2.88
N LEU A 90 1.90 5.06 -2.29
CA LEU A 90 2.66 4.85 -1.05
C LEU A 90 4.06 4.29 -1.34
N TYR A 91 4.64 4.64 -2.48
CA TYR A 91 5.95 4.15 -2.87
C TYR A 91 7.02 4.70 -1.92
N GLY A 92 7.78 3.80 -1.29
CA GLY A 92 8.84 4.17 -0.35
C GLY A 92 8.42 4.27 1.11
N GLU A 93 7.13 4.08 1.43
CA GLU A 93 6.61 4.24 2.79
C GLU A 93 6.61 2.94 3.62
N TYR A 94 7.34 1.91 3.19
CA TYR A 94 7.53 0.64 3.93
C TYR A 94 6.25 -0.14 4.30
N VAL A 95 5.11 0.12 3.65
CA VAL A 95 3.84 -0.59 3.88
C VAL A 95 3.59 -1.76 2.93
N ARG A 96 4.32 -1.84 1.80
CA ARG A 96 4.02 -2.77 0.69
C ARG A 96 3.99 -4.23 1.12
N TRP A 97 4.88 -4.64 2.01
CA TRP A 97 4.95 -6.03 2.46
C TRP A 97 3.67 -6.45 3.19
N GLN A 98 3.27 -5.67 4.19
CA GLN A 98 2.13 -5.93 5.06
C GLN A 98 0.83 -6.02 4.24
N GLU A 99 0.72 -5.22 3.19
CA GLU A 99 -0.41 -5.21 2.28
C GLU A 99 -0.53 -6.47 1.43
N LEU A 100 0.59 -6.91 0.87
CA LEU A 100 0.61 -8.09 0.03
C LEU A 100 0.40 -9.36 0.83
N VAL A 101 0.89 -9.40 2.07
CA VAL A 101 0.68 -10.52 3.00
C VAL A 101 -0.79 -10.61 3.42
N ARG A 102 -1.41 -9.51 3.88
CA ARG A 102 -2.82 -9.54 4.34
C ARG A 102 -3.80 -9.88 3.22
N THR A 103 -3.48 -9.51 1.98
CA THR A 103 -4.30 -9.82 0.79
C THR A 103 -3.94 -11.17 0.15
N GLN A 104 -2.95 -11.89 0.69
CA GLN A 104 -2.45 -13.15 0.16
C GLN A 104 -1.97 -13.08 -1.31
N THR A 105 -1.60 -11.88 -1.77
CA THR A 105 -1.16 -11.65 -3.16
C THR A 105 0.36 -11.55 -3.31
N LEU A 106 1.13 -11.64 -2.20
CA LEU A 106 2.58 -11.47 -2.19
C LEU A 106 3.29 -12.37 -3.19
N LYS A 107 3.04 -13.68 -3.16
CA LYS A 107 3.70 -14.65 -4.04
C LYS A 107 3.44 -14.33 -5.52
N THR A 108 2.16 -14.26 -5.90
CA THR A 108 1.73 -14.00 -7.28
C THR A 108 2.32 -12.70 -7.82
N ARG A 109 2.37 -11.64 -7.01
CA ARG A 109 2.91 -10.35 -7.42
C ARG A 109 4.43 -10.32 -7.44
N LEU A 110 5.08 -11.01 -6.51
CA LEU A 110 6.53 -11.16 -6.50
C LEU A 110 6.99 -11.88 -7.77
N GLU A 111 6.37 -13.02 -8.09
CA GLU A 111 6.68 -13.79 -9.30
C GLU A 111 6.44 -12.98 -10.58
N ARG A 112 5.38 -12.16 -10.62
CA ARG A 112 5.04 -11.31 -11.77
C ARG A 112 6.02 -10.17 -12.02
N TYR A 113 6.41 -9.44 -10.97
CA TYR A 113 7.14 -8.17 -11.12
C TYR A 113 8.61 -8.24 -10.74
N ASN A 114 9.01 -9.22 -9.92
CA ASN A 114 10.38 -9.39 -9.47
C ASN A 114 10.69 -10.87 -9.17
N PRO A 115 10.81 -11.71 -10.22
CA PRO A 115 11.10 -13.13 -10.04
C PRO A 115 12.49 -13.29 -9.38
N THR A 116 12.49 -13.72 -8.12
CA THR A 116 13.71 -13.90 -7.32
C THR A 116 13.77 -15.32 -6.75
N PRO A 117 14.91 -16.03 -6.85
CA PRO A 117 15.04 -17.41 -6.39
C PRO A 117 15.03 -17.57 -4.86
N GLY A 118 15.00 -16.48 -4.10
CA GLY A 118 15.10 -16.49 -2.63
C GLY A 118 13.76 -16.53 -1.88
N PHE A 119 12.62 -16.40 -2.56
CA PHE A 119 11.31 -16.42 -1.88
C PHE A 119 10.75 -17.83 -1.77
N ARG A 120 10.28 -18.18 -0.57
CA ARG A 120 9.59 -19.45 -0.27
C ARG A 120 8.24 -19.09 0.35
N ASP A 121 7.25 -19.95 0.18
CA ASP A 121 5.86 -19.66 0.59
C ASP A 121 5.73 -19.32 2.08
N PHE A 122 6.61 -19.86 2.93
CA PHE A 122 6.62 -19.58 4.36
C PHE A 122 7.32 -18.26 4.75
N HIS A 123 7.99 -17.58 3.81
CA HIS A 123 8.64 -16.27 4.07
C HIS A 123 7.63 -15.13 4.29
N VAL A 124 6.33 -15.40 4.18
CA VAL A 124 5.25 -14.46 4.54
C VAL A 124 5.39 -13.97 5.99
N LEU A 125 5.76 -14.88 6.90
CA LEU A 125 6.15 -14.57 8.28
C LEU A 125 7.68 -14.55 8.37
N ARG A 126 8.24 -13.71 9.22
CA ARG A 126 9.70 -13.68 9.43
C ARG A 126 10.10 -14.69 10.49
N LEU A 127 11.32 -15.23 10.38
CA LEU A 127 11.96 -15.97 11.47
C LEU A 127 11.87 -15.17 12.77
N ILE A 128 11.43 -15.82 13.85
CA ILE A 128 11.54 -15.25 15.19
C ILE A 128 12.98 -15.40 15.65
N PRO A 129 13.70 -14.31 15.99
CA PRO A 129 15.09 -14.38 16.45
C PRO A 129 15.27 -15.39 17.59
N GLN A 130 16.25 -16.29 17.45
CA GLN A 130 16.47 -17.39 18.40
C GLN A 130 16.71 -16.89 19.82
N TRP A 131 17.42 -15.78 19.99
CA TRP A 131 17.66 -15.18 21.30
C TRP A 131 16.37 -14.77 22.02
N GLN A 132 15.30 -14.38 21.29
CA GLN A 132 14.01 -14.08 21.90
C GLN A 132 13.33 -15.34 22.43
N ILE A 133 13.43 -16.45 21.70
CA ILE A 133 12.92 -17.76 22.13
C ILE A 133 13.65 -18.22 23.40
N ASP A 134 14.96 -18.05 23.42
CA ASP A 134 15.81 -18.46 24.54
C ASP A 134 15.62 -17.63 25.82
N LEU A 135 15.05 -16.42 25.71
CA LEU A 135 14.67 -15.59 26.86
C LEU A 135 13.38 -16.05 27.56
N THR A 136 12.72 -17.11 27.08
CA THR A 136 11.55 -17.67 27.77
C THR A 136 12.00 -18.38 29.05
N THR A 137 11.79 -17.73 30.21
CA THR A 137 12.23 -18.24 31.53
C THR A 137 11.17 -19.05 32.27
N THR A 138 9.90 -18.95 31.87
CA THR A 138 8.77 -19.63 32.50
C THR A 138 7.90 -20.31 31.44
N GLY A 139 7.46 -21.53 31.73
CA GLY A 139 6.65 -22.32 30.79
C GLY A 139 7.43 -22.88 29.59
N PRO A 140 6.74 -23.53 28.64
CA PRO A 140 7.35 -24.00 27.40
C PRO A 140 7.80 -22.83 26.53
N LYS A 141 8.95 -22.96 25.87
CA LYS A 141 9.42 -22.00 24.86
C LYS A 141 8.35 -21.82 23.78
N PHE A 142 8.11 -20.58 23.34
CA PHE A 142 7.18 -20.34 22.24
C PHE A 142 7.72 -20.93 20.94
N PRO A 143 6.84 -21.51 20.09
CA PRO A 143 7.26 -22.18 18.86
C PRO A 143 7.75 -21.17 17.80
N GLN A 144 8.60 -21.66 16.90
CA GLN A 144 9.02 -20.91 15.73
C GLN A 144 7.87 -20.78 14.72
N ASN A 145 7.91 -19.73 13.89
CA ASN A 145 7.01 -19.60 12.75
C ASN A 145 7.18 -20.78 11.77
N PRO A 146 6.09 -21.32 11.19
CA PRO A 146 6.17 -22.48 10.32
C PRO A 146 7.18 -22.30 9.18
N GLY A 147 8.03 -23.31 8.94
CA GLY A 147 9.03 -23.33 7.86
C GLY A 147 10.40 -22.76 8.22
N TYR A 148 10.57 -22.22 9.42
CA TYR A 148 11.84 -21.73 9.95
C TYR A 148 12.41 -22.62 11.06
#